data_AF-A0A9D6LR02-F1
#
_entry.id   AF-A0A9D6LR02-F1
#
_cell.length_a   1.000
_cell.length_b   1.000
_cell.length_c   1.000
_cell.angle_alpha   90.00
_cell.angle_beta   90.00
_cell.angle_gamma   90.00
#
_symmetry.space_group_name_H-M   'P 1'
#
loop_
_entity.id
_entity.type
_entity.pdbx_description
1 polymer ?
#
loop_
_entity_poly.entity_id
_entity_poly.type
_entity_poly.pdbx_seq_one_letter_code
_entity_poly.pdbx_strand_id
1 'polypeptide(L)'
;MSFLLPFTTMLIKHKTKEVGLWILKKVSDHLIAAVVTGVLSVSALVSYITIGYQKTLAFLLSSYGVPVWVTVGCSISIVVFIALLINKTRALRAMERGLPLQNQKFMFAGLEWSLTENFLLNYDSLYTKDISAGFLETAVRGPSCPKCKKDANESFYKDKCIYCSEPFAVKALLKRFLDAGLSIPVSLDRQFEFVRKEVYREAQAEYRKK
;
A
#
# COMPACT_ATOMS: atom_id res chain seq x y z
N MET A 1 20.93 6.63 -50.46
CA MET A 1 20.03 5.62 -49.87
C MET A 1 19.68 6.05 -48.44
N SER A 2 18.73 6.98 -48.27
CA SER A 2 18.36 7.51 -46.95
C SER A 2 16.95 8.11 -46.96
N PHE A 3 15.88 7.34 -46.68
CA PHE A 3 14.52 7.90 -46.50
C PHE A 3 13.60 6.94 -45.70
N LEU A 4 13.82 6.70 -44.39
CA LEU A 4 12.88 5.90 -43.57
C LEU A 4 12.79 6.34 -42.09
N LEU A 5 12.94 7.63 -41.75
CA LEU A 5 12.94 8.07 -40.33
C LEU A 5 11.92 9.13 -39.85
N PRO A 6 11.00 9.73 -40.62
CA PRO A 6 10.07 10.71 -40.03
C PRO A 6 8.70 10.15 -39.61
N PHE A 7 8.30 8.95 -40.03
CA PHE A 7 6.92 8.48 -39.84
C PHE A 7 6.64 7.80 -38.48
N THR A 8 7.64 7.22 -37.83
CA THR A 8 7.44 6.48 -36.57
C THR A 8 7.32 7.40 -35.35
N THR A 9 7.95 8.57 -35.36
CA THR A 9 7.89 9.53 -34.26
C THR A 9 6.55 10.29 -34.19
N MET A 10 5.85 10.45 -35.33
CA MET A 10 4.57 11.15 -35.38
C MET A 10 3.41 10.30 -34.84
N LEU A 11 3.42 8.99 -35.08
CA LEU A 11 2.41 8.04 -34.57
C LEU A 11 2.50 7.83 -33.04
N ILE A 12 3.70 7.89 -32.46
CA ILE A 12 3.90 7.73 -31.01
C ILE A 12 3.38 8.97 -30.24
N LYS A 13 3.47 10.16 -30.83
CA LYS A 13 3.03 11.41 -30.20
C LYS A 13 1.51 11.58 -30.16
N HIS A 14 0.79 11.00 -31.13
CA HIS A 14 -0.68 11.03 -31.16
C HIS A 14 -1.28 10.02 -30.17
N LYS A 15 -0.75 8.80 -30.13
CA LYS A 15 -1.26 7.71 -29.28
C LYS A 15 -1.04 7.97 -27.77
N THR A 16 0.02 8.69 -27.41
CA THR A 16 0.32 9.06 -26.01
C THR A 16 -0.59 10.16 -25.45
N LYS A 17 -1.06 11.10 -26.29
CA LYS A 17 -2.05 12.10 -25.89
C LYS A 17 -3.44 11.49 -25.63
N GLU A 18 -3.85 10.52 -26.46
CA GLU A 18 -5.14 9.84 -26.29
C GLU A 18 -5.17 8.95 -25.04
N VAL A 19 -4.07 8.24 -24.74
CA VAL A 19 -3.96 7.42 -23.51
C VAL A 19 -3.93 8.30 -22.26
N GLY A 20 -3.23 9.44 -22.29
CA GLY A 20 -3.21 10.40 -21.19
C GLY A 20 -4.59 11.00 -20.90
N LEU A 21 -5.34 11.37 -21.96
CA LEU A 21 -6.71 11.87 -21.82
C LEU A 21 -7.68 10.80 -21.30
N TRP A 22 -7.50 9.54 -21.71
CA TRP A 22 -8.35 8.43 -21.26
C TRP A 22 -8.12 8.09 -19.79
N ILE A 23 -6.87 8.10 -19.32
CA ILE A 23 -6.54 7.87 -17.90
C ILE A 23 -7.05 9.03 -17.03
N LEU A 24 -6.87 10.29 -17.47
CA LEU A 24 -7.40 11.45 -16.75
C LEU A 24 -8.93 11.42 -16.64
N LYS A 25 -9.62 11.01 -17.71
CA LYS A 25 -11.08 10.86 -17.72
C LYS A 25 -11.54 9.72 -16.80
N LYS A 26 -10.86 8.57 -16.81
CA LYS A 26 -11.18 7.45 -15.90
C LYS A 26 -10.95 7.80 -14.43
N VAL A 27 -9.88 8.54 -14.13
CA VAL A 27 -9.57 8.99 -12.77
C VAL A 27 -10.57 10.05 -12.32
N SER A 28 -10.96 11.00 -13.19
CA SER A 28 -12.02 11.96 -12.86
C SER A 28 -13.38 11.30 -12.67
N ASP A 29 -13.74 10.32 -13.51
CA ASP A 29 -15.02 9.63 -13.41
C ASP A 29 -15.11 8.81 -12.12
N HIS A 30 -14.02 8.19 -11.67
CA HIS A 30 -13.97 7.51 -10.37
C HIS A 30 -13.96 8.48 -9.18
N LEU A 31 -13.32 9.65 -9.30
CA LEU A 31 -13.34 10.68 -8.25
C LEU A 31 -14.71 11.35 -8.14
N ILE A 32 -15.34 11.68 -9.27
CA ILE A 32 -16.69 12.24 -9.32
C ILE A 32 -17.69 11.19 -8.82
N ALA A 33 -17.58 9.94 -9.26
CA ALA A 33 -18.42 8.87 -8.74
C ALA A 33 -18.24 8.67 -7.23
N ALA A 34 -17.01 8.72 -6.69
CA ALA A 34 -16.73 8.60 -5.27
C ALA A 34 -17.23 9.80 -4.45
N VAL A 35 -17.12 11.02 -4.98
CA VAL A 35 -17.64 12.24 -4.32
C VAL A 35 -19.15 12.30 -4.40
N VAL A 36 -19.76 11.95 -5.54
CA VAL A 36 -21.21 11.92 -5.70
C VAL A 36 -21.82 10.78 -4.87
N THR A 37 -21.24 9.59 -4.85
CA THR A 37 -21.68 8.51 -3.94
C THR A 37 -21.41 8.85 -2.48
N GLY A 38 -20.33 9.55 -2.14
CA GLY A 38 -20.05 10.04 -0.80
C GLY A 38 -21.06 11.09 -0.33
N VAL A 39 -21.35 12.09 -1.15
CA VAL A 39 -22.34 13.13 -0.85
C VAL A 39 -23.74 12.56 -0.81
N LEU A 40 -24.12 11.69 -1.75
CA LEU A 40 -25.43 11.03 -1.76
C LEU A 40 -25.58 10.03 -0.61
N SER A 41 -24.54 9.28 -0.24
CA SER A 41 -24.61 8.37 0.91
C SER A 41 -24.69 9.14 2.22
N VAL A 42 -23.94 10.23 2.40
CA VAL A 42 -24.01 11.07 3.61
C VAL A 42 -25.34 11.83 3.68
N SER A 43 -25.83 12.39 2.58
CA SER A 43 -27.14 13.08 2.56
C SER A 43 -28.32 12.13 2.66
N ALA A 44 -28.24 10.92 2.09
CA ALA A 44 -29.22 9.86 2.32
C ALA A 44 -29.15 9.32 3.75
N LEU A 45 -27.95 9.21 4.35
CA LEU A 45 -27.78 8.82 5.76
C LEU A 45 -28.33 9.88 6.69
N VAL A 46 -28.06 11.17 6.45
CA VAL A 46 -28.59 12.28 7.25
C VAL A 46 -30.10 12.42 7.07
N SER A 47 -30.64 12.23 5.86
CA SER A 47 -32.08 12.22 5.61
C SER A 47 -32.78 10.99 6.20
N TYR A 48 -32.14 9.81 6.14
CA TYR A 48 -32.60 8.58 6.80
C TYR A 48 -32.52 8.70 8.33
N ILE A 49 -31.50 9.36 8.87
CA ILE A 49 -31.40 9.63 10.31
C ILE A 49 -32.46 10.65 10.71
N THR A 50 -32.65 11.76 10.00
CA THR A 50 -33.60 12.82 10.40
C THR A 50 -35.07 12.45 10.17
N ILE A 51 -35.42 11.89 9.01
CA ILE A 51 -36.79 11.45 8.68
C ILE A 51 -37.08 10.08 9.30
N GLY A 52 -36.06 9.23 9.42
CA GLY A 52 -36.16 7.92 10.04
C GLY A 52 -36.14 7.97 11.56
N TYR A 53 -35.49 8.90 12.29
CA TYR A 53 -35.51 8.83 13.77
C TYR A 53 -36.94 8.83 14.33
N GLN A 54 -37.82 9.67 13.76
CA GLN A 54 -39.21 9.75 14.18
C GLN A 54 -40.06 8.54 13.75
N LYS A 55 -39.82 7.96 12.56
CA LYS A 55 -40.59 6.80 12.06
C LYS A 55 -39.99 5.43 12.41
N THR A 56 -38.70 5.36 12.65
CA THR A 56 -37.93 4.13 12.94
C THR A 56 -38.05 3.77 14.42
N LEU A 57 -38.20 4.74 15.33
CA LEU A 57 -38.62 4.46 16.71
C LEU A 57 -40.01 3.81 16.77
N ALA A 58 -40.96 4.30 15.98
CA ALA A 58 -42.28 3.69 15.85
C ALA A 58 -42.26 2.33 15.12
N PHE A 59 -41.38 2.16 14.13
CA PHE A 59 -41.22 0.90 13.38
C PHE A 59 -40.49 -0.19 14.17
N LEU A 60 -39.46 0.17 14.97
CA LEU A 60 -38.75 -0.75 15.87
C LEU A 60 -39.65 -1.27 17.01
N LEU A 61 -40.67 -0.50 17.40
CA LEU A 61 -41.70 -0.90 18.36
C LEU A 61 -42.86 -1.69 17.70
N SER A 62 -42.92 -1.75 16.36
CA SER A 62 -43.96 -2.45 15.63
C SER A 62 -43.45 -3.79 15.10
N SER A 63 -44.25 -4.85 15.23
CA SER A 63 -43.93 -6.25 14.92
C SER A 63 -43.72 -6.58 13.43
N TYR A 64 -43.03 -5.74 12.66
CA TYR A 64 -42.66 -6.04 11.28
C TYR A 64 -41.23 -6.54 11.21
N GLY A 65 -41.06 -7.75 10.64
CA GLY A 65 -39.76 -8.40 10.48
C GLY A 65 -38.82 -7.56 9.62
N VAL A 66 -37.68 -7.17 10.19
CA VAL A 66 -36.63 -6.44 9.48
C VAL A 66 -36.05 -7.35 8.39
N PRO A 67 -35.95 -6.90 7.13
CA PRO A 67 -35.35 -7.69 6.06
C PRO A 67 -33.89 -8.04 6.38
N VAL A 68 -33.52 -9.31 6.21
CA VAL A 68 -32.20 -9.87 6.61
C VAL A 68 -31.00 -9.13 5.98
N TRP A 69 -31.16 -8.61 4.76
CA TRP A 69 -30.09 -7.85 4.09
C TRP A 69 -29.77 -6.52 4.80
N VAL A 70 -30.75 -5.89 5.47
CA VAL A 70 -30.56 -4.66 6.25
C VAL A 70 -29.74 -4.96 7.50
N THR A 71 -30.05 -6.06 8.20
CA THR A 71 -29.29 -6.47 9.39
C THR A 71 -27.85 -6.88 9.04
N VAL A 72 -27.65 -7.57 7.92
CA VAL A 72 -26.30 -7.93 7.43
C VAL A 72 -25.53 -6.68 7.01
N GLY A 73 -26.18 -5.75 6.29
CA GLY A 73 -25.60 -4.47 5.91
C GLY A 73 -25.14 -3.65 7.12
N CYS A 74 -26.02 -3.46 8.11
CA CYS A 74 -25.67 -2.78 9.35
C CYS A 74 -24.52 -3.46 10.11
N SER A 75 -24.51 -4.79 10.17
CA SER A 75 -23.45 -5.55 10.86
C SER A 75 -22.09 -5.32 10.19
N ILE A 76 -22.03 -5.40 8.85
CA ILE A 76 -20.80 -5.14 8.08
C ILE A 76 -20.35 -3.69 8.26
N SER A 77 -21.27 -2.73 8.18
CA SER A 77 -20.96 -1.32 8.38
C SER A 77 -20.38 -1.04 9.77
N ILE A 78 -20.91 -1.68 10.82
CA ILE A 78 -20.37 -1.56 12.18
C ILE A 78 -18.94 -2.13 12.26
N VAL A 79 -18.68 -3.31 11.67
CA VAL A 79 -17.34 -3.91 11.66
C VAL A 79 -16.34 -3.02 10.93
N VAL A 80 -16.71 -2.48 9.76
CA VAL A 80 -15.86 -1.55 9.01
C VAL A 80 -15.63 -0.26 9.81
N PHE A 81 -16.65 0.29 10.46
CA PHE A 81 -16.53 1.48 11.29
C PHE A 81 -15.60 1.26 12.49
N ILE A 82 -15.72 0.13 13.20
CA ILE A 82 -14.83 -0.24 14.29
C ILE A 82 -13.39 -0.39 13.78
N ALA A 83 -13.18 -1.05 12.64
CA ALA A 83 -11.85 -1.18 12.05
C ALA A 83 -11.22 0.19 11.69
N LEU A 84 -12.03 1.11 11.14
CA LEU A 84 -11.59 2.47 10.85
C LEU A 84 -11.24 3.27 12.12
N LEU A 85 -12.05 3.14 13.18
CA LEU A 85 -11.76 3.76 14.47
C LEU A 85 -10.45 3.23 15.07
N ILE A 86 -10.24 1.91 15.06
CA ILE A 86 -9.00 1.31 15.56
C ILE A 86 -7.79 1.87 14.79
N ASN A 87 -7.86 1.93 13.46
CA ASN A 87 -6.79 2.48 12.64
C ASN A 87 -6.51 3.96 12.94
N LYS A 88 -7.55 4.79 13.05
CA LYS A 88 -7.41 6.21 13.43
C LYS A 88 -6.78 6.37 14.81
N THR A 89 -7.21 5.58 15.79
CA THR A 89 -6.69 5.67 17.16
C THR A 89 -5.22 5.23 17.22
N ARG A 90 -4.82 4.23 16.43
CA ARG A 90 -3.40 3.83 16.30
C ARG A 90 -2.57 4.92 15.66
N ALA A 91 -3.06 5.57 14.61
CA ALA A 91 -2.38 6.69 13.97
C ALA A 91 -2.18 7.87 14.95
N LEU A 92 -3.20 8.20 15.73
CA LEU A 92 -3.08 9.22 16.77
C LEU A 92 -2.07 8.84 17.86
N ARG A 93 -2.07 7.59 18.34
CA ARG A 93 -1.05 7.12 19.30
C ARG A 93 0.37 7.13 18.72
N ALA A 94 0.53 6.87 17.43
CA ALA A 94 1.83 6.95 16.77
C ALA A 94 2.33 8.41 16.71
N MET A 95 1.44 9.38 16.47
CA MET A 95 1.75 10.81 16.58
C MET A 95 2.13 11.19 18.01
N GLU A 96 1.41 10.68 19.01
CA GLU A 96 1.65 10.93 20.44
C GLU A 96 3.01 10.40 20.91
N ARG A 97 3.46 9.26 20.34
CA ARG A 97 4.82 8.72 20.57
C ARG A 97 5.93 9.50 19.84
N GLY A 98 5.61 10.61 19.16
CA GLY A 98 6.58 11.42 18.45
C GLY A 98 7.20 10.73 17.23
N LEU A 99 6.63 9.61 16.75
CA LEU A 99 7.09 9.00 15.51
C LEU A 99 6.61 9.88 14.34
N PRO A 100 7.52 10.46 13.53
CA PRO A 100 7.09 11.07 12.29
C PRO A 100 6.48 9.97 11.42
N LEU A 101 5.17 10.03 11.15
CA LEU A 101 4.45 9.10 10.25
C LEU A 101 4.91 9.21 8.78
N GLN A 102 5.96 9.99 8.51
CA GLN A 102 6.57 10.07 7.21
C GLN A 102 7.35 8.80 6.90
N ASN A 103 7.46 8.49 5.60
CA ASN A 103 8.21 7.34 5.11
C ASN A 103 9.65 7.40 5.63
N GLN A 104 10.01 6.48 6.53
CA GLN A 104 11.37 6.40 7.05
C GLN A 104 12.25 5.58 6.12
N LYS A 105 13.49 6.02 5.94
CA LYS A 105 14.46 5.33 5.09
C LYS A 105 15.23 4.32 5.91
N PHE A 106 15.29 3.09 5.42
CA PHE A 106 15.97 1.98 6.04
C PHE A 106 17.00 1.41 5.07
N MET A 107 18.25 1.32 5.50
CA MET A 107 19.34 0.83 4.67
C MET A 107 19.53 -0.66 4.89
N PHE A 108 19.43 -1.45 3.83
CA PHE A 108 19.61 -2.90 3.89
C PHE A 108 20.34 -3.42 2.66
N ALA A 109 21.43 -4.16 2.88
CA ALA A 109 22.31 -4.70 1.83
C ALA A 109 22.80 -3.67 0.79
N GLY A 110 23.02 -2.41 1.21
CA GLY A 110 23.43 -1.32 0.32
C GLY A 110 22.29 -0.69 -0.50
N LEU A 111 21.04 -1.09 -0.25
CA LEU A 111 19.84 -0.54 -0.86
C LEU A 111 19.04 0.28 0.16
N GLU A 112 18.42 1.35 -0.31
CA GLU A 112 17.52 2.18 0.48
C GLU A 112 16.08 1.71 0.31
N TRP A 113 15.46 1.30 1.42
CA TRP A 113 14.07 0.89 1.52
C TRP A 113 13.27 1.96 2.26
N SER A 114 12.01 2.15 1.87
CA SER A 114 11.11 3.12 2.50
C SER A 114 10.10 2.37 3.35
N LEU A 115 10.19 2.53 4.67
CA LEU A 115 9.20 2.06 5.64
C LEU A 115 8.03 3.03 5.66
N THR A 116 6.84 2.53 5.35
CA THR A 116 5.64 3.37 5.27
C THR A 116 4.93 3.51 6.61
N GLU A 117 3.90 4.35 6.65
CA GLU A 117 2.99 4.43 7.79
C GLU A 117 2.43 3.06 8.20
N ASN A 118 2.11 2.18 7.25
CA ASN A 118 1.61 0.83 7.58
C ASN A 118 2.62 0.01 8.40
N PHE A 119 3.92 0.19 8.16
CA PHE A 119 4.95 -0.41 9.00
C PHE A 119 4.91 0.20 10.42
N LEU A 120 4.98 1.54 10.51
CA LEU A 120 5.06 2.27 11.77
C LEU A 120 3.85 2.04 12.69
N LEU A 121 2.66 1.80 12.12
CA LEU A 121 1.44 1.53 12.88
C LEU A 121 1.32 0.09 13.39
N ASN A 122 2.07 -0.86 12.82
CA ASN A 122 1.84 -2.29 13.05
C ASN A 122 3.09 -3.08 13.49
N TYR A 123 4.28 -2.49 13.49
CA TYR A 123 5.53 -3.20 13.85
C TYR A 123 5.53 -3.74 15.29
N ASP A 124 4.75 -3.18 16.20
CA ASP A 124 4.61 -3.74 17.56
C ASP A 124 3.65 -4.94 17.59
N SER A 125 2.58 -4.91 16.80
CA SER A 125 1.47 -5.84 16.90
C SER A 125 1.58 -7.09 16.02
N LEU A 126 2.34 -7.02 14.92
CA LEU A 126 2.42 -8.12 13.95
C LEU A 126 3.72 -8.90 14.11
N TYR A 127 3.62 -10.22 14.25
CA TYR A 127 4.77 -11.10 14.14
C TYR A 127 5.13 -11.32 12.67
N THR A 128 6.41 -11.22 12.32
CA THR A 128 6.90 -11.36 10.95
C THR A 128 6.46 -12.66 10.27
N LYS A 129 6.19 -13.71 11.06
CA LYS A 129 5.76 -15.03 10.59
C LYS A 129 4.40 -14.98 9.91
N ASP A 130 3.50 -14.13 10.40
CA ASP A 130 2.07 -14.09 10.05
C ASP A 130 1.73 -12.97 9.04
N ILE A 131 2.75 -12.31 8.50
CA ILE A 131 2.56 -11.18 7.59
C ILE A 131 2.34 -11.69 6.16
N SER A 132 1.26 -11.24 5.53
CA SER A 132 0.95 -11.53 4.14
C SER A 132 1.82 -10.74 3.17
N ALA A 133 2.04 -11.30 1.96
CA ALA A 133 2.78 -10.66 0.88
C ALA A 133 2.25 -9.24 0.55
N GLY A 134 0.92 -9.12 0.44
CA GLY A 134 0.26 -7.85 0.14
C GLY A 134 0.47 -6.79 1.22
N PHE A 135 0.49 -7.19 2.50
CA PHE A 135 0.82 -6.23 3.56
C PHE A 135 2.28 -5.76 3.46
N LEU A 136 3.23 -6.68 3.23
CA LEU A 136 4.65 -6.35 3.07
C LEU A 136 4.87 -5.30 1.99
N GLU A 137 4.22 -5.43 0.83
CA GLU A 137 4.29 -4.45 -0.27
C GLU A 137 3.86 -3.04 0.15
N THR A 138 2.83 -2.95 0.99
CA THR A 138 2.36 -1.66 1.48
C THR A 138 3.23 -1.12 2.62
N ALA A 139 3.83 -1.99 3.44
CA ALA A 139 4.63 -1.64 4.61
C ALA A 139 6.08 -1.26 4.26
N VAL A 140 6.68 -1.94 3.27
CA VAL A 140 8.08 -1.77 2.87
C VAL A 140 8.15 -1.53 1.36
N ARG A 141 8.41 -0.28 0.97
CA ARG A 141 8.55 0.16 -0.42
C ARG A 141 10.02 0.22 -0.84
N GLY A 142 10.26 0.15 -2.15
CA GLY A 142 11.59 0.07 -2.74
C GLY A 142 11.94 -1.36 -3.16
N PRO A 143 13.21 -1.64 -3.45
CA PRO A 143 14.41 -0.89 -3.10
C PRO A 143 14.73 0.26 -4.05
N SER A 144 15.45 1.25 -3.54
CA SER A 144 15.98 2.38 -4.31
C SER A 144 17.49 2.50 -4.12
N CYS A 145 18.17 3.05 -5.12
CA CYS A 145 19.60 3.32 -5.02
C CYS A 145 19.85 4.48 -4.05
N PRO A 146 20.73 4.35 -3.04
CA PRO A 146 20.99 5.41 -2.08
C PRO A 146 21.61 6.66 -2.71
N LYS A 147 22.36 6.51 -3.81
CA LYS A 147 23.03 7.63 -4.49
C LYS A 147 22.14 8.37 -5.48
N CYS A 148 21.54 7.65 -6.44
CA CYS A 148 20.75 8.28 -7.50
C CYS A 148 19.23 8.26 -7.26
N LYS A 149 18.76 7.68 -6.15
CA LYS A 149 17.34 7.57 -5.74
C LYS A 149 16.40 6.96 -6.79
N LYS A 150 16.94 6.32 -7.82
CA LYS A 150 16.17 5.58 -8.82
C LYS A 150 15.78 4.21 -8.26
N ASP A 151 14.67 3.69 -8.78
CA ASP A 151 14.23 2.33 -8.49
C ASP A 151 15.35 1.33 -8.81
N ALA A 152 15.65 0.48 -7.83
CA ALA A 152 16.68 -0.54 -7.91
C ALA A 152 16.09 -1.95 -8.13
N ASN A 153 14.78 -2.09 -8.37
CA ASN A 153 14.12 -3.37 -8.71
C ASN A 153 14.84 -4.11 -9.84
N GLU A 154 15.06 -3.44 -10.98
CA GLU A 154 15.77 -4.03 -12.14
C GLU A 154 17.26 -4.27 -11.86
N SER A 155 17.82 -3.55 -10.88
CA SER A 155 19.22 -3.67 -10.47
C SER A 155 19.38 -4.63 -9.30
N PHE A 156 18.33 -5.24 -8.76
CA PHE A 156 18.38 -5.97 -7.50
C PHE A 156 19.34 -7.16 -7.54
N TYR A 157 19.37 -7.88 -8.67
CA TYR A 157 20.27 -9.02 -8.90
C TYR A 157 21.62 -8.63 -9.49
N LYS A 158 21.79 -7.35 -9.81
CA LYS A 158 23.07 -6.78 -10.23
C LYS A 158 23.73 -6.27 -8.94
N ASP A 159 25.00 -6.60 -8.70
CA ASP A 159 25.73 -6.10 -7.53
C ASP A 159 26.03 -4.59 -7.61
N LYS A 160 25.30 -3.86 -8.46
CA LYS A 160 25.42 -2.42 -8.65
C LYS A 160 24.18 -1.82 -9.32
N CYS A 161 23.97 -0.53 -9.09
CA CYS A 161 22.94 0.27 -9.75
C CYS A 161 23.20 0.36 -11.26
N ILE A 162 22.17 0.12 -12.08
CA ILE A 162 22.28 0.28 -13.54
C ILE A 162 22.56 1.74 -13.95
N TYR A 163 22.08 2.71 -13.17
CA TYR A 163 22.14 4.12 -13.56
C TYR A 163 23.40 4.86 -13.07
N CYS A 164 23.89 4.54 -11.88
CA CYS A 164 25.04 5.25 -11.28
C CYS A 164 26.19 4.33 -10.86
N SER A 165 26.09 3.03 -11.16
CA SER A 165 27.08 2.00 -10.80
C SER A 165 27.42 1.88 -9.32
N GLU A 166 26.60 2.46 -8.44
CA GLU A 166 26.74 2.32 -6.98
C GLU A 166 26.65 0.83 -6.60
N PRO A 167 27.62 0.26 -5.88
CA PRO A 167 27.64 -1.17 -5.57
C PRO A 167 26.57 -1.55 -4.54
N PHE A 168 26.01 -2.75 -4.69
CA PHE A 168 25.03 -3.35 -3.78
C PHE A 168 25.57 -4.68 -3.25
N ALA A 169 25.14 -5.08 -2.05
CA ALA A 169 25.59 -6.31 -1.41
C ALA A 169 24.54 -7.44 -1.48
N VAL A 170 23.63 -7.40 -2.47
CA VAL A 170 22.48 -8.32 -2.53
C VAL A 170 22.91 -9.78 -2.73
N LYS A 171 23.86 -10.09 -3.62
CA LYS A 171 24.32 -11.48 -3.77
C LYS A 171 25.04 -12.00 -2.54
N ALA A 172 25.84 -11.16 -1.89
CA ALA A 172 26.51 -11.52 -0.64
C ALA A 172 25.48 -11.83 0.46
N LEU A 173 24.38 -11.07 0.51
CA LEU A 173 23.26 -11.32 1.41
C LEU A 173 22.55 -12.64 1.09
N LEU A 174 22.16 -12.88 -0.18
CA LEU A 174 21.51 -14.12 -0.58
C LEU A 174 22.39 -15.34 -0.28
N LYS A 175 23.71 -15.24 -0.51
CA LYS A 175 24.66 -16.27 -0.13
C LYS A 175 24.66 -16.55 1.37
N ARG A 176 24.66 -15.51 2.21
CA ARG A 176 24.57 -15.66 3.68
C ARG A 176 23.31 -16.39 4.12
N PHE A 177 22.16 -16.15 3.47
CA PHE A 177 20.93 -16.88 3.79
C PHE A 177 21.03 -18.36 3.43
N LEU A 178 21.61 -18.68 2.26
CA LEU A 178 21.88 -20.07 1.87
C LEU A 178 22.84 -20.76 2.85
N ASP A 179 23.92 -20.07 3.24
CA ASP A 179 24.91 -20.58 4.20
C ASP A 179 24.29 -20.79 5.60
N ALA A 180 23.28 -19.99 5.97
CA ALA A 180 22.49 -20.13 7.19
C ALA A 180 21.37 -21.19 7.10
N GLY A 181 21.30 -21.95 5.99
CA GLY A 181 20.34 -23.02 5.79
C GLY A 181 18.92 -22.56 5.42
N LEU A 182 18.72 -21.29 5.04
CA LEU A 182 17.42 -20.82 4.59
C LEU A 182 17.16 -21.22 3.13
N SER A 183 15.99 -21.80 2.88
CA SER A 183 15.51 -22.11 1.54
C SER A 183 15.04 -20.85 0.82
N ILE A 184 15.84 -20.36 -0.12
CA ILE A 184 15.49 -19.20 -0.95
C ILE A 184 14.58 -19.69 -2.10
N PRO A 185 13.43 -19.03 -2.35
CA PRO A 185 12.57 -19.38 -3.47
C PRO A 185 13.28 -19.29 -4.82
N VAL A 186 12.90 -20.13 -5.78
CA VAL A 186 13.52 -20.12 -7.12
C VAL A 186 13.01 -18.98 -8.00
N SER A 187 11.76 -18.53 -7.82
CA SER A 187 11.17 -17.46 -8.63
C SER A 187 11.59 -16.08 -8.15
N LEU A 188 11.88 -15.17 -9.09
CA LEU A 188 12.35 -13.81 -8.84
C LEU A 188 11.41 -13.02 -7.92
N ASP A 189 10.10 -13.11 -8.16
CA ASP A 189 9.10 -12.39 -7.36
C ASP A 189 9.09 -12.87 -5.91
N ARG A 190 9.23 -14.19 -5.70
CA ARG A 190 9.27 -14.77 -4.35
C ARG A 190 10.58 -14.51 -3.63
N GLN A 191 11.70 -14.42 -4.35
CA GLN A 191 12.99 -14.00 -3.77
C GLN A 191 12.91 -12.56 -3.28
N PHE A 192 12.29 -11.70 -4.08
CA PHE A 192 12.11 -10.31 -3.73
C PHE A 192 11.18 -10.14 -2.52
N GLU A 193 10.07 -10.87 -2.49
CA GLU A 193 9.18 -10.95 -1.32
C GLU A 193 9.92 -11.45 -0.07
N PHE A 194 10.76 -12.48 -0.21
CA PHE A 194 11.58 -13.01 0.87
C PHE A 194 12.53 -11.95 1.43
N VAL A 195 13.23 -11.21 0.57
CA VAL A 195 14.13 -10.14 1.02
C VAL A 195 13.33 -9.00 1.67
N ARG A 196 12.18 -8.63 1.13
CA ARG A 196 11.29 -7.63 1.74
C ARG A 196 10.80 -8.05 3.13
N LYS A 197 10.49 -9.34 3.31
CA LYS A 197 10.14 -9.91 4.62
C LYS A 197 11.30 -9.79 5.61
N GLU A 198 12.53 -10.02 5.15
CA GLU A 198 13.71 -9.86 5.98
C GLU A 198 13.98 -8.38 6.35
N VAL A 199 13.83 -7.47 5.39
CA VAL A 199 13.90 -6.02 5.63
C VAL A 199 12.89 -5.62 6.70
N TYR A 200 11.65 -6.11 6.62
CA TYR A 200 10.64 -5.88 7.65
C TYR A 200 11.11 -6.39 9.02
N ARG A 201 11.66 -7.60 9.08
CA ARG A 201 12.13 -8.21 10.33
C ARG A 201 13.25 -7.41 10.99
N GLU A 202 14.26 -7.02 10.21
CA GLU A 202 15.40 -6.26 10.71
C GLU A 202 14.99 -4.84 11.11
N ALA A 203 14.15 -4.18 10.30
CA ALA A 203 13.57 -2.90 10.68
C ALA A 203 12.77 -3.02 11.98
N GLN A 204 11.92 -4.03 12.12
CA GLN A 204 11.15 -4.27 13.35
C GLN A 204 12.07 -4.46 14.57
N ALA A 205 13.17 -5.22 14.42
CA ALA A 205 14.16 -5.41 15.48
C ALA A 205 14.89 -4.11 15.85
N GLU A 206 15.17 -3.22 14.90
CA GLU A 206 15.80 -1.93 15.17
C GLU A 206 14.84 -0.97 15.88
N TYR A 207 13.59 -0.86 15.44
CA TYR A 207 12.62 0.06 16.04
C TYR A 207 12.20 -0.35 17.45
N ARG A 208 12.20 -1.65 17.76
CA ARG A 208 11.92 -2.14 19.13
C ARG A 208 13.04 -1.92 20.13
N LYS A 209 14.26 -1.58 19.66
CA LYS A 209 15.41 -1.28 20.52
C LYS A 209 15.50 0.20 20.90
N LYS A 210 14.79 1.07 20.20
CA LYS A 210 14.75 2.52 20.45
C LYS A 210 13.62 2.84 21.41
#